data_AF-A0A1Z8Q9G3-F1
#
_entry.id   AF-A0A1Z8Q9G3-F1
#
_cell.length_a   1.000
_cell.length_b   1.000
_cell.length_c   1.000
_cell.angle_alpha   90.00
_cell.angle_beta   90.00
_cell.angle_gamma   90.00
#
_symmetry.space_group_name_H-M   'P 1'
#
loop_
_entity.id
_entity.type
_entity.pdbx_description
1 polymer ?
#
loop_
_entity_poly.entity_id
_entity_poly.type
_entity_poly.pdbx_seq_one_letter_code
_entity_poly.pdbx_strand_id
1 'polypeptide(L)'
;MSEIQYWKQDLGKHDGTFQKFVAELRHDKQKIARSYYTEGRRTTFTLTKCIEYSPEDLQEKLALKTEWLDRLHKDSFNRIHIPKFEYEILNSKLYITSEYIKGKYLNKSKMSIIEEDVVYRKNRWSFADYNYRNYIQEERTDNIYMIDFDTYREISIKDRKILWEKQRLDWKSYI
;
A
#
# COMPACT_ATOMS: atom_id res chain seq x y z
N MET A 1 0.99 -35.59 3.50
CA MET A 1 1.80 -34.75 4.42
C MET A 1 1.19 -33.35 4.40
N SER A 2 0.92 -32.77 5.56
CA SER A 2 0.30 -31.44 5.63
C SER A 2 1.32 -30.35 5.28
N GLU A 3 0.89 -29.26 4.64
CA GLU A 3 1.73 -28.11 4.26
C GLU A 3 2.61 -27.59 5.42
N ILE A 4 2.11 -27.72 6.66
CA ILE A 4 2.81 -27.32 7.89
C ILE A 4 4.12 -28.10 8.09
N GLN A 5 4.20 -29.34 7.60
CA GLN A 5 5.37 -30.20 7.75
C GLN A 5 6.47 -29.88 6.73
N TYR A 6 6.10 -29.32 5.57
CA TYR A 6 7.04 -28.86 4.54
C TYR A 6 7.77 -27.57 4.98
N TRP A 7 7.04 -26.60 5.56
CA TRP A 7 7.63 -25.34 6.04
C TRP A 7 8.55 -25.51 7.26
N LYS A 8 8.34 -26.55 8.09
CA LYS A 8 9.22 -26.84 9.24
C LYS A 8 10.58 -27.42 8.84
N GLN A 9 10.67 -28.11 7.71
CA GLN A 9 11.95 -28.66 7.23
C GLN A 9 12.84 -27.60 6.58
N ASP A 10 12.26 -26.55 6.00
CA ASP A 10 13.02 -25.50 5.31
C ASP A 10 13.54 -24.40 6.26
N LEU A 11 12.88 -24.19 7.40
CA LEU A 11 13.35 -23.26 8.44
C LEU A 11 14.66 -23.70 9.12
N GLY A 12 15.07 -24.96 8.94
CA GLY A 12 16.30 -25.52 9.54
C GLY A 12 17.60 -25.21 8.81
N LYS A 13 17.58 -24.56 7.63
CA LYS A 13 18.79 -24.35 6.81
C LYS A 13 19.25 -22.90 6.63
N HIS A 14 18.49 -21.91 7.12
CA HIS A 14 18.79 -20.48 6.94
C HIS A 14 18.75 -19.63 8.24
N ASP A 15 18.86 -20.28 9.40
CA ASP A 15 18.69 -19.69 10.74
C ASP A 15 19.63 -18.49 11.05
N GLY A 16 20.76 -18.37 10.37
CA GLY A 16 21.66 -17.21 10.56
C GLY A 16 21.26 -15.94 9.80
N THR A 17 20.66 -16.08 8.61
CA THR A 17 20.44 -14.94 7.69
C THR A 17 19.05 -14.36 7.78
N PHE A 18 18.01 -15.17 7.99
CA PHE A 18 16.65 -14.65 8.13
C PHE A 18 16.44 -13.95 9.49
N GLN A 19 16.94 -14.52 10.58
CA GLN A 19 16.88 -13.86 11.89
C GLN A 19 17.70 -12.57 11.91
N LYS A 20 18.87 -12.57 11.27
CA LYS A 20 19.72 -11.39 11.11
C LYS A 20 19.06 -10.34 10.21
N PHE A 21 18.44 -10.73 9.10
CA PHE A 21 17.63 -9.86 8.24
C PHE A 21 16.44 -9.25 8.98
N VAL A 22 15.71 -10.05 9.75
CA VAL A 22 14.60 -9.57 10.61
C VAL A 22 15.11 -8.64 11.71
N ALA A 23 16.31 -8.87 12.25
CA ALA A 23 16.92 -8.02 13.28
C ALA A 23 17.47 -6.71 12.70
N GLU A 24 18.07 -6.72 11.51
CA GLU A 24 18.56 -5.53 10.78
C GLU A 24 17.37 -4.67 10.29
N LEU A 25 16.29 -5.30 9.82
CA LEU A 25 15.01 -4.62 9.52
C LEU A 25 14.40 -3.92 10.73
N ARG A 26 14.62 -4.41 11.97
CA ARG A 26 14.02 -3.84 13.19
C ARG A 26 14.61 -2.47 13.55
N HIS A 27 15.83 -2.14 13.13
CA HIS A 27 16.45 -0.87 13.50
C HIS A 27 16.01 0.29 12.60
N ASP A 28 15.80 0.09 11.29
CA ASP A 28 15.32 1.15 10.39
C ASP A 28 13.78 1.25 10.30
N LYS A 29 13.05 0.13 10.44
CA LYS A 29 11.58 0.14 10.39
C LYS A 29 10.90 0.92 11.53
N GLN A 30 11.61 1.26 12.61
CA GLN A 30 11.06 2.12 13.65
C GLN A 30 10.65 3.52 13.14
N LYS A 31 11.28 4.01 12.05
CA LYS A 31 10.95 5.32 11.44
C LYS A 31 9.59 5.33 10.74
N ILE A 32 9.15 4.18 10.24
CA ILE A 32 7.90 3.97 9.51
C ILE A 32 6.80 3.40 10.43
N ALA A 33 7.14 3.01 11.64
CA ALA A 33 6.19 2.29 12.47
C ALA A 33 5.29 3.25 13.25
N ARG A 34 3.97 3.04 13.16
CA ARG A 34 3.00 3.83 13.92
C ARG A 34 2.72 3.18 15.26
N SER A 35 2.77 3.99 16.32
CA SER A 35 2.59 3.53 17.70
C SER A 35 1.21 3.90 18.26
N TYR A 36 0.61 2.96 18.96
CA TYR A 36 -0.69 3.07 19.63
C TYR A 36 -0.52 2.74 21.12
N TYR A 37 -1.18 3.51 21.97
CA TYR A 37 -1.07 3.41 23.43
C TYR A 37 -2.40 3.03 24.05
N THR A 38 -2.42 1.98 24.86
CA THR A 38 -3.60 1.50 25.61
C THR A 38 -3.13 0.90 26.94
N GLU A 39 -3.71 1.31 28.06
CA GLU A 39 -3.52 0.68 29.38
C GLU A 39 -2.04 0.40 29.75
N GLY A 40 -1.17 1.41 29.61
CA GLY A 40 0.27 1.27 29.92
C GLY A 40 1.10 0.49 28.90
N ARG A 41 0.49 -0.02 27.80
CA ARG A 41 1.18 -0.70 26.70
C ARG A 41 1.35 0.22 25.50
N ARG A 42 2.58 0.29 24.96
CA ARG A 42 2.86 0.81 23.62
C ARG A 42 2.91 -0.34 22.63
N THR A 43 2.08 -0.30 21.59
CA THR A 43 2.09 -1.28 20.50
C THR A 43 2.44 -0.57 19.19
N THR A 44 3.33 -1.16 18.42
CA THR A 44 3.87 -0.55 17.20
C THR A 44 3.68 -1.53 16.04
N PHE A 45 3.10 -1.06 14.94
CA PHE A 45 2.74 -1.89 13.79
C PHE A 45 3.22 -1.26 12.48
N THR A 46 3.56 -2.14 11.54
CA THR A 46 3.82 -1.84 10.13
C THR A 46 3.09 -2.85 9.27
N LEU A 47 2.75 -2.48 8.04
CA LEU A 47 2.27 -3.40 7.03
C LEU A 47 3.38 -3.60 5.99
N THR A 48 3.72 -4.85 5.67
CA THR A 48 4.64 -5.15 4.56
C THR A 48 3.91 -5.90 3.47
N LYS A 49 3.89 -5.34 2.25
CA LYS A 49 3.42 -5.99 1.03
C LYS A 49 4.62 -6.53 0.26
N CYS A 50 4.55 -7.78 -0.18
CA CYS A 50 5.54 -8.40 -1.05
C CYS A 50 4.93 -8.58 -2.43
N ILE A 51 5.62 -8.10 -3.46
CA ILE A 51 5.27 -8.30 -4.86
C ILE A 51 6.39 -9.09 -5.51
N GLU A 52 6.04 -10.22 -6.12
CA GLU A 52 6.96 -11.08 -6.84
C GLU A 52 6.59 -11.07 -8.31
N TYR A 53 7.56 -10.80 -9.16
CA TYR A 53 7.39 -10.78 -10.61
C TYR A 53 7.92 -12.07 -11.22
N SER A 54 7.33 -12.49 -12.35
CA SER A 54 7.93 -13.57 -13.13
C SER A 54 9.27 -13.10 -13.72
N PRO A 55 10.20 -14.02 -14.05
CA PRO A 55 11.51 -13.66 -14.60
C PRO A 55 11.43 -12.78 -15.85
N GLU A 56 10.42 -12.99 -16.70
CA GLU A 56 10.23 -12.27 -17.96
C GLU A 56 9.80 -10.82 -17.73
N ASP A 57 8.98 -10.59 -16.71
CA ASP A 57 8.43 -9.27 -16.37
C ASP A 57 9.32 -8.49 -15.38
N LEU A 58 10.25 -9.17 -14.71
CA LEU A 58 10.96 -8.65 -13.54
C LEU A 58 11.62 -7.30 -13.80
N GLN A 59 12.43 -7.17 -14.85
CA GLN A 59 13.20 -5.93 -15.05
C GLN A 59 12.29 -4.73 -15.35
N GLU A 60 11.35 -4.87 -16.29
CA GLU A 60 10.48 -3.77 -16.70
C GLU A 60 9.51 -3.38 -15.58
N LYS A 61 8.81 -4.36 -14.99
CA LYS A 61 7.78 -4.09 -13.98
C LYS A 61 8.37 -3.57 -12.69
N LEU A 62 9.52 -4.09 -12.28
CA LEU A 62 10.20 -3.61 -11.07
C LEU A 62 10.68 -2.17 -11.24
N ALA A 63 11.38 -1.86 -12.35
CA ALA A 63 11.88 -0.51 -12.61
C ALA A 63 10.74 0.53 -12.67
N LEU A 64 9.66 0.20 -13.37
CA LEU A 64 8.48 1.05 -13.45
C LEU A 64 7.83 1.25 -12.07
N LYS A 65 7.70 0.17 -11.29
CA LYS A 65 7.07 0.22 -9.97
C LYS A 65 7.89 1.04 -8.98
N THR A 66 9.22 0.95 -9.01
CA THR A 66 10.09 1.74 -8.13
C THR A 66 10.07 3.22 -8.48
N GLU A 67 10.02 3.56 -9.78
CA GLU A 67 9.83 4.96 -10.21
C GLU A 67 8.51 5.53 -9.67
N TRP A 68 7.44 4.75 -9.74
CA TRP A 68 6.13 5.15 -9.21
C TRP A 68 6.18 5.42 -7.71
N LEU A 69 6.84 4.55 -6.94
CA LEU A 69 6.99 4.70 -5.50
C LEU A 69 7.85 5.92 -5.13
N ASP A 70 8.98 6.14 -5.81
CA ASP A 70 9.86 7.30 -5.62
C ASP A 70 9.13 8.63 -5.86
N ARG A 71 8.25 8.64 -6.85
CA ARG A 71 7.43 9.81 -7.15
C ARG A 71 6.31 9.97 -6.13
N LEU A 72 5.64 8.89 -5.74
CA LEU A 72 4.55 8.92 -4.76
C LEU A 72 5.01 9.49 -3.41
N HIS A 73 6.26 9.25 -3.01
CA HIS A 73 6.88 9.85 -1.83
C HIS A 73 6.82 11.39 -1.79
N LYS A 74 6.80 12.02 -2.96
CA LYS A 74 6.85 13.49 -3.11
C LYS A 74 5.48 14.07 -3.46
N ASP A 75 4.45 13.22 -3.57
CA ASP A 75 3.15 13.61 -4.09
C ASP A 75 2.11 13.82 -2.99
N SER A 76 1.10 14.65 -3.25
CA SER A 76 0.07 15.02 -2.25
C SER A 76 -1.33 15.05 -2.85
N PHE A 77 -2.31 14.48 -2.15
CA PHE A 77 -3.69 14.33 -2.63
C PHE A 77 -4.71 15.09 -1.78
N ASN A 78 -4.41 16.35 -1.44
CA ASN A 78 -5.25 17.22 -0.62
C ASN A 78 -5.71 16.54 0.69
N ARG A 79 -6.96 16.04 0.74
CA ARG A 79 -7.55 15.39 1.93
C ARG A 79 -7.15 13.91 2.06
N ILE A 80 -6.62 13.30 1.01
CA ILE A 80 -6.16 11.91 1.04
C ILE A 80 -4.66 11.91 1.36
N HIS A 81 -4.32 11.20 2.43
CA HIS A 81 -2.96 11.04 2.90
C HIS A 81 -2.35 9.75 2.34
N ILE A 82 -1.04 9.79 2.10
CA ILE A 82 -0.24 8.59 1.84
C ILE A 82 0.44 8.21 3.17
N PRO A 83 0.25 6.98 3.70
CA PRO A 83 1.01 6.51 4.85
C PRO A 83 2.50 6.64 4.59
N LYS A 84 3.33 6.90 5.61
CA LYS A 84 4.77 6.78 5.40
C LYS A 84 5.08 5.35 4.99
N PHE A 85 5.96 5.20 4.02
CA PHE A 85 6.41 3.89 3.58
C PHE A 85 7.87 3.96 3.18
N GLU A 86 8.51 2.81 3.07
CA GLU A 86 9.79 2.59 2.40
C GLU A 86 9.65 1.33 1.57
N TYR A 87 10.54 1.13 0.61
CA TYR A 87 10.58 -0.11 -0.15
C TYR A 87 12.01 -0.61 -0.33
N GLU A 88 12.14 -1.92 -0.45
CA GLU A 88 13.40 -2.60 -0.70
C GLU A 88 13.19 -3.67 -1.77
N ILE A 89 14.25 -3.94 -2.52
CA ILE A 89 14.29 -4.99 -3.54
C ILE A 89 15.24 -6.06 -3.04
N LEU A 90 14.74 -7.29 -2.90
CA LEU A 90 15.56 -8.42 -2.51
C LEU A 90 15.32 -9.57 -3.49
N ASN A 91 16.39 -9.99 -4.17
CA ASN A 91 16.35 -10.93 -5.28
C ASN A 91 15.40 -10.44 -6.39
N SER A 92 14.23 -11.07 -6.53
CA SER A 92 13.20 -10.77 -7.54
C SER A 92 11.89 -10.27 -6.93
N LYS A 93 11.95 -9.78 -5.68
CA LYS A 93 10.77 -9.37 -4.91
C LYS A 93 10.91 -7.92 -4.47
N LEU A 94 9.83 -7.17 -4.64
CA LEU A 94 9.66 -5.83 -4.12
C LEU A 94 8.89 -5.89 -2.80
N TYR A 95 9.50 -5.38 -1.74
CA TYR A 95 8.88 -5.27 -0.43
C TYR A 95 8.55 -3.80 -0.16
N ILE A 96 7.28 -3.51 0.08
CA ILE A 96 6.82 -2.17 0.47
C ILE A 96 6.40 -2.25 1.93
N THR A 97 7.12 -1.56 2.82
CA THR A 97 6.77 -1.47 4.24
C THR A 97 6.16 -0.10 4.52
N SER A 98 4.93 -0.05 5.02
CA SER A 98 4.21 1.18 5.34
C SER A 98 3.75 1.24 6.79
N GLU A 99 3.42 2.45 7.25
CA GLU A 99 2.68 2.67 8.47
C GLU A 99 1.38 1.86 8.43
N TYR A 100 1.15 1.04 9.46
CA TYR A 100 -0.15 0.43 9.63
C TYR A 100 -1.15 1.50 10.08
N ILE A 101 -2.16 1.77 9.25
CA ILE A 101 -3.24 2.70 9.56
C ILE A 101 -4.42 1.92 10.15
N LYS A 102 -4.61 2.03 11.46
CA LYS A 102 -5.77 1.44 12.13
C LYS A 102 -7.04 2.25 11.83
N GLY A 103 -8.02 1.62 11.19
CA GLY A 103 -9.24 2.29 10.76
C GLY A 103 -10.24 1.35 10.12
N LYS A 104 -11.26 1.94 9.50
CA LYS A 104 -12.26 1.22 8.70
C LYS A 104 -12.09 1.60 7.22
N TYR A 105 -12.52 0.73 6.31
CA TYR A 105 -12.62 1.11 4.90
C TYR A 105 -13.47 2.38 4.73
N LEU A 106 -13.12 3.20 3.75
CA LEU A 106 -13.84 4.44 3.51
C LEU A 106 -15.33 4.18 3.24
N ASN A 107 -16.20 4.94 3.89
CA ASN A 107 -17.63 4.82 3.65
C ASN A 107 -17.96 5.26 2.21
N LYS A 108 -18.80 4.49 1.51
CA LYS A 108 -19.30 4.84 0.17
C LYS A 108 -19.94 6.23 0.09
N SER A 109 -20.49 6.77 1.18
CA SER A 109 -21.03 8.13 1.23
C SER A 109 -19.96 9.23 1.11
N LYS A 110 -18.69 8.91 1.37
CA LYS A 110 -17.54 9.82 1.29
C LYS A 110 -16.75 9.70 -0.03
N MET A 111 -17.28 8.97 -1.00
CA MET A 111 -16.61 8.72 -2.29
C MET A 111 -16.37 9.98 -3.13
N SER A 112 -17.11 11.06 -2.89
CA SER A 112 -16.86 12.36 -3.55
C SER A 112 -15.46 12.91 -3.26
N ILE A 113 -14.85 12.53 -2.11
CA ILE A 113 -13.48 12.93 -1.79
C ILE A 113 -12.49 12.32 -2.80
N ILE A 114 -12.67 11.05 -3.18
CA ILE A 114 -11.83 10.37 -4.17
C ILE A 114 -12.02 11.00 -5.55
N GLU A 115 -13.26 11.29 -5.90
CA GLU A 115 -13.60 11.96 -7.15
C GLU A 115 -12.89 13.31 -7.27
N GLU A 116 -12.96 14.14 -6.24
CA GLU A 116 -12.37 15.47 -6.25
C GLU A 116 -10.83 15.43 -6.19
N ASP A 117 -10.25 14.61 -5.29
CA ASP A 117 -8.82 14.65 -4.97
C ASP A 117 -7.95 13.68 -5.77
N VAL A 118 -8.55 12.68 -6.43
CA VAL A 118 -7.82 11.66 -7.20
C VAL A 118 -8.25 11.67 -8.67
N VAL A 119 -9.56 11.69 -8.95
CA VAL A 119 -10.07 11.65 -10.33
C VAL A 119 -9.92 13.01 -11.02
N TYR A 120 -10.39 14.09 -10.39
CA TYR A 120 -10.34 15.44 -10.95
C TYR A 120 -9.05 16.22 -10.66
N ARG A 121 -8.09 15.58 -9.98
CA ARG A 121 -6.78 16.18 -9.70
C ARG A 121 -6.08 16.65 -10.99
N LYS A 122 -5.54 17.88 -10.99
CA LYS A 122 -4.86 18.47 -12.16
C LYS A 122 -3.54 17.79 -12.53
N ASN A 123 -2.83 17.24 -11.55
CA ASN A 123 -1.60 16.46 -11.78
C ASN A 123 -1.91 15.26 -12.70
N ARG A 124 -1.01 14.96 -13.64
CA ARG A 124 -1.14 13.78 -14.52
C ARG A 124 -0.83 12.48 -13.80
N TRP A 125 -0.19 12.53 -12.65
CA TRP A 125 0.06 11.35 -11.83
C TRP A 125 -1.03 11.20 -10.79
N SER A 126 -1.65 10.02 -10.75
CA SER A 126 -2.73 9.69 -9.84
C SER A 126 -2.94 8.18 -9.78
N PHE A 127 -3.91 7.74 -8.98
CA PHE A 127 -4.35 6.35 -8.92
C PHE A 127 -5.39 6.05 -10.01
N ALA A 128 -5.51 4.78 -10.39
CA ALA A 128 -6.43 4.32 -11.44
C ALA A 128 -7.44 3.25 -10.97
N ASP A 129 -7.37 2.84 -9.70
CA ASP A 129 -8.41 2.06 -9.01
C ASP A 129 -8.96 2.88 -7.84
N TYR A 130 -10.25 3.18 -7.92
CA TYR A 130 -10.94 4.08 -7.01
C TYR A 130 -11.82 3.34 -6.00
N ASN A 131 -11.64 2.02 -5.88
CA ASN A 131 -12.38 1.23 -4.91
C ASN A 131 -12.23 1.80 -3.49
N TYR A 132 -13.34 2.03 -2.81
CA TYR A 132 -13.36 2.53 -1.42
C TYR A 132 -12.54 1.67 -0.45
N ARG A 133 -12.31 0.39 -0.80
CA ARG A 133 -11.47 -0.54 -0.03
C ARG A 133 -9.97 -0.25 -0.12
N ASN A 134 -9.54 0.54 -1.10
CA ASN A 134 -8.15 1.01 -1.21
C ASN A 134 -7.88 2.16 -0.22
N TYR A 135 -8.90 2.62 0.50
CA TYR A 135 -8.81 3.75 1.43
C TYR A 135 -9.24 3.34 2.84
N ILE A 136 -8.52 3.83 3.84
CA ILE A 136 -8.84 3.68 5.26
C ILE A 136 -9.14 5.04 5.86
N GLN A 137 -10.29 5.15 6.52
CA GLN A 137 -10.57 6.23 7.44
C GLN A 137 -10.02 5.87 8.83
N GLU A 138 -9.02 6.62 9.28
CA GLU A 138 -8.32 6.39 10.55
C GLU A 138 -9.23 6.66 11.75
N GLU A 139 -9.26 5.73 12.71
CA GLU A 139 -10.13 5.80 13.90
C GLU A 139 -9.88 7.03 14.79
N ARG A 140 -8.63 7.51 14.90
CA ARG A 140 -8.25 8.55 15.87
C ARG A 140 -8.37 9.97 15.34
N THR A 141 -8.14 10.17 14.06
CA THR A 141 -8.02 11.50 13.43
C THR A 141 -9.11 11.76 12.41
N ASP A 142 -9.87 10.73 12.03
CA ASP A 142 -10.82 10.73 10.90
C ASP A 142 -10.17 10.99 9.52
N ASN A 143 -8.84 11.10 9.46
CA ASN A 143 -8.07 11.27 8.23
C ASN A 143 -8.24 10.07 7.30
N ILE A 144 -8.22 10.32 5.99
CA ILE A 144 -8.38 9.30 4.96
C ILE A 144 -7.00 8.98 4.38
N TYR A 145 -6.62 7.71 4.40
CA TYR A 145 -5.35 7.22 3.88
C TYR A 145 -5.59 6.32 2.67
N MET A 146 -4.87 6.54 1.58
CA MET A 146 -4.73 5.56 0.49
C MET A 146 -3.75 4.47 0.95
N ILE A 147 -4.15 3.20 0.93
CA ILE A 147 -3.33 2.09 1.42
C ILE A 147 -2.90 1.10 0.32
N ASP A 148 -3.44 1.23 -0.89
CA ASP A 148 -3.00 0.44 -2.04
C ASP A 148 -2.31 1.33 -3.08
N PHE A 149 -1.02 1.05 -3.31
CA PHE A 149 -0.17 1.83 -4.21
C PHE A 149 -0.08 1.24 -5.62
N ASP A 150 -0.87 0.21 -5.94
CA ASP A 150 -0.71 -0.56 -7.17
C ASP A 150 -1.03 0.17 -8.45
N THR A 151 -1.95 1.11 -8.39
CA THR A 151 -2.46 1.78 -9.57
C THR A 151 -1.97 3.22 -9.72
N TYR A 152 -1.00 3.65 -8.91
CA TYR A 152 -0.37 4.96 -9.06
C TYR A 152 0.46 5.01 -10.34
N ARG A 153 0.13 5.90 -11.26
CA ARG A 153 0.83 6.06 -12.55
C ARG A 153 0.51 7.39 -13.19
N GLU A 154 1.19 7.72 -14.29
CA GLU A 154 0.72 8.78 -15.18
C GLU A 154 -0.57 8.33 -15.89
N ILE A 155 -1.62 9.15 -15.80
CA ILE A 155 -2.92 8.92 -16.43
C ILE A 155 -3.65 10.25 -16.67
N SER A 156 -4.23 10.39 -17.87
CA SER A 156 -4.95 11.61 -18.23
C SER A 156 -6.20 11.79 -17.38
N ILE A 157 -6.60 13.05 -17.14
CA ILE A 157 -7.87 13.32 -16.44
C ILE A 157 -9.08 12.73 -17.18
N LYS A 158 -9.02 12.65 -18.52
CA LYS A 158 -10.07 12.05 -19.34
C LYS A 158 -10.22 10.56 -19.03
N ASP A 159 -9.12 9.81 -19.02
CA ASP A 159 -9.15 8.38 -18.75
C ASP A 159 -9.53 8.09 -17.30
N ARG A 160 -9.11 8.95 -16.37
CA ARG A 160 -9.54 8.84 -14.97
C ARG A 160 -11.04 8.93 -14.79
N LYS A 161 -11.68 9.90 -15.45
CA LYS A 161 -13.15 10.05 -15.44
C LYS A 161 -13.84 8.82 -16.03
N ILE A 162 -13.33 8.28 -17.14
CA ILE A 162 -13.88 7.07 -17.77
C ILE A 162 -13.80 5.87 -16.81
N LEU A 163 -12.64 5.65 -16.19
CA LEU A 163 -12.45 4.57 -15.21
C LEU A 163 -13.36 4.74 -13.99
N TRP A 164 -13.51 5.98 -13.51
CA TRP A 164 -14.38 6.31 -12.38
C TRP A 164 -15.83 5.97 -12.65
N GLU A 165 -16.37 6.39 -13.80
CA GLU A 165 -17.74 6.07 -14.19
C GLU A 165 -17.96 4.56 -14.30
N LYS A 166 -17.04 3.83 -14.94
CA LYS A 166 -17.11 2.38 -15.05
C LYS A 166 -17.18 1.71 -13.67
N GLN A 167 -16.24 2.03 -12.79
CA GLN A 167 -16.15 1.42 -11.46
C GLN A 167 -17.34 1.76 -10.57
N ARG A 168 -17.87 3.00 -10.66
CA ARG A 168 -19.08 3.40 -9.92
C ARG A 168 -20.32 2.62 -10.33
N LEU A 169 -20.47 2.34 -11.63
CA LEU A 169 -21.58 1.52 -12.13
C LEU A 169 -21.47 0.08 -11.62
N ASP A 170 -20.27 -0.48 -11.64
CA ASP A 170 -20.00 -1.83 -11.13
C ASP A 170 -20.30 -1.96 -9.63
N TRP A 171 -20.19 -0.89 -8.82
CA TRP A 171 -20.54 -0.96 -7.39
C TRP A 171 -22.03 -0.78 -7.09
N LYS A 172 -22.79 -0.20 -8.03
CA LYS A 172 -24.23 -0.03 -7.89
C LYS A 172 -24.98 -1.34 -8.13
N SER A 173 -24.41 -2.28 -8.87
CA SER A 173 -25.02 -3.59 -9.13
C SER A 173 -24.98 -4.57 -7.95
N TYR A 174 -24.29 -4.22 -6.85
CA TYR A 174 -24.19 -5.00 -5.61
C TYR A 174 -25.02 -4.40 -4.46
N ILE A 175 -25.98 -3.52 -4.76
CA ILE A 175 -26.94 -2.95 -3.80
C ILE A 175 -28.34 -3.33 -4.30
#